data_AF-A0A6A5EEX1-F1
#
_entry.id   AF-A0A6A5EEX1-F1
#
_cell.length_a   1.000
_cell.length_b   1.000
_cell.length_c   1.000
_cell.angle_alpha   90.00
_cell.angle_beta   90.00
_cell.angle_gamma   90.00
#
_symmetry.space_group_name_H-M   'P 1'
#
loop_
_entity.id
_entity.type
_entity.pdbx_description
1 polymer ?
#
loop_
_entity_poly.entity_id
_entity_poly.type
_entity_poly.pdbx_seq_one_letter_code
_entity_poly.pdbx_strand_id
1 'polypeptide(L)'
;MLELNSEHATVLVDEILHSIFFLGKINDPQHPPESIVTDADMLDGLKIIYPRPFDHFSSQLPKRSPFSCVLDMIVLLTGEENEEEIKKKVREITKQLRRGRTRPLISSTICVSQIPNSVRYYGVSMSTAGRIPGRIMVAASCLSSWDRYVAGAVMTYYLNNANIPDFDGIIRLPENVRCEAFNILQDSSPRNSPTDPAQNPISAIIINKGWFKVFLPDSMY
;
A
#
# COMPACT_ATOMS: atom_id res chain seq x y z
N MET A 1 -9.76 21.29 -10.31
CA MET A 1 -10.88 20.34 -10.35
C MET A 1 -10.38 19.19 -11.22
N LEU A 2 -10.04 18.05 -10.62
CA LEU A 2 -9.45 16.92 -11.37
C LEU A 2 -10.59 16.18 -12.08
N GLU A 3 -10.69 16.35 -13.39
CA GLU A 3 -11.58 15.52 -14.21
C GLU A 3 -11.00 14.10 -14.27
N LEU A 4 -11.53 13.23 -13.41
CA LEU A 4 -11.21 11.81 -13.36
C LEU A 4 -11.86 11.10 -14.57
N ASN A 5 -11.21 11.17 -15.73
CA ASN A 5 -11.53 10.29 -16.84
C ASN A 5 -10.90 8.91 -16.59
N SER A 6 -11.69 7.94 -16.13
CA SER A 6 -11.63 6.52 -16.52
C SER A 6 -12.36 5.67 -15.49
N GLU A 7 -13.13 4.70 -15.97
CA GLU A 7 -13.77 3.62 -15.19
C GLU A 7 -12.83 3.00 -14.12
N HIS A 8 -11.52 2.96 -14.39
CA HIS A 8 -10.49 2.52 -13.46
C HIS A 8 -10.35 3.40 -12.21
N ALA A 9 -10.42 4.73 -12.35
CA ALA A 9 -10.39 5.62 -11.20
C ALA A 9 -11.61 5.42 -10.30
N THR A 10 -12.79 5.20 -10.88
CA THR A 10 -14.02 4.87 -10.16
C THR A 10 -13.87 3.57 -9.39
N VAL A 11 -13.31 2.51 -10.00
CA VAL A 11 -13.03 1.23 -9.30
C VAL A 11 -12.05 1.44 -8.13
N LEU A 12 -11.03 2.28 -8.29
CA LEU A 12 -10.09 2.57 -7.20
C LEU A 12 -10.76 3.33 -6.05
N VAL A 13 -11.66 4.27 -6.32
CA VAL A 13 -12.44 4.96 -5.27
C VAL A 13 -13.35 3.97 -4.55
N ASP A 14 -14.01 3.06 -5.28
CA ASP A 14 -14.83 1.98 -4.71
C ASP A 14 -13.99 1.11 -3.75
N GLU A 15 -12.81 0.66 -4.17
CA GLU A 15 -11.90 -0.13 -3.33
C GLU A 15 -11.37 0.66 -2.11
N ILE A 16 -11.10 1.97 -2.27
CA ILE A 16 -10.70 2.85 -1.15
C ILE A 16 -11.80 2.88 -0.09
N LEU A 17 -13.04 3.18 -0.49
CA LEU A 17 -14.17 3.29 0.42
C LEU A 17 -14.47 1.96 1.11
N HIS A 18 -14.50 0.86 0.34
CA HIS A 18 -14.73 -0.47 0.90
C HIS A 18 -13.67 -0.82 1.95
N SER A 19 -12.40 -0.55 1.66
CA SER A 19 -11.30 -0.81 2.61
C SER A 19 -11.39 0.07 3.86
N ILE A 20 -11.71 1.36 3.73
CA ILE A 20 -11.90 2.28 4.86
C ILE A 20 -13.04 1.81 5.75
N PHE A 21 -14.20 1.48 5.18
CA PHE A 21 -15.38 1.04 5.94
C PHE A 21 -15.16 -0.31 6.59
N PHE A 22 -14.49 -1.25 5.90
CA PHE A 22 -14.12 -2.54 6.48
C PHE A 22 -13.20 -2.34 7.68
N LEU A 23 -12.17 -1.50 7.54
CA LEU A 23 -11.25 -1.15 8.62
C LEU A 23 -11.99 -0.49 9.80
N GLY A 24 -12.95 0.39 9.53
CA GLY A 24 -13.83 0.96 10.55
C GLY A 24 -14.64 -0.12 11.29
N LYS A 25 -15.16 -1.11 10.58
CA LYS A 25 -15.95 -2.21 11.15
C LYS A 25 -15.13 -3.12 12.07
N ILE A 26 -13.88 -3.40 11.73
CA ILE A 26 -13.01 -4.29 12.52
C ILE A 26 -12.17 -3.55 13.57
N ASN A 27 -12.30 -2.22 13.64
CA ASN A 27 -11.64 -1.42 14.66
C ASN A 27 -12.35 -1.56 16.01
N ASP A 28 -11.64 -1.25 17.08
CA ASP A 28 -12.19 -1.14 18.43
C ASP A 28 -11.89 0.25 19.01
N PRO A 29 -12.89 1.13 19.19
CA PRO A 29 -14.31 0.92 18.88
C PRO A 29 -14.59 0.86 17.38
N GLN A 30 -15.73 0.27 17.01
CA GLN A 30 -16.18 0.20 15.61
C GLN A 30 -16.61 1.58 15.11
N HIS A 31 -16.29 1.86 13.86
CA HIS A 31 -16.65 3.09 13.15
C HIS A 31 -17.51 2.76 11.91
N PRO A 32 -18.84 2.90 11.96
CA PRO A 32 -19.69 2.75 10.78
C PRO A 32 -19.44 3.86 9.75
N PRO A 33 -19.82 3.68 8.47
CA PRO A 33 -19.63 4.67 7.42
C PRO A 33 -20.14 6.07 7.78
N GLU A 34 -21.29 6.17 8.44
CA GLU A 34 -21.92 7.42 8.91
C GLU A 34 -21.07 8.17 9.95
N SER A 35 -20.23 7.44 10.70
CA SER A 35 -19.31 8.05 11.67
C SER A 35 -17.98 8.46 11.03
N ILE A 36 -17.64 7.91 9.85
CA ILE A 36 -16.41 8.20 9.12
C ILE A 36 -16.65 9.38 8.16
N VAL A 37 -17.78 9.40 7.47
CA VAL A 37 -18.22 10.48 6.59
C VAL A 37 -19.31 11.26 7.32
N THR A 38 -18.90 12.31 8.04
CA THR A 38 -19.80 13.09 8.92
C THR A 38 -20.67 14.09 8.18
N ASP A 39 -20.33 14.42 6.93
CA ASP A 39 -21.11 15.30 6.07
C ASP A 39 -22.21 14.48 5.37
N ALA A 40 -23.47 14.84 5.62
CA ALA A 40 -24.63 14.06 5.17
C ALA A 40 -24.81 14.10 3.64
N ASP A 41 -24.63 15.26 3.02
CA ASP A 41 -24.77 15.42 1.58
C ASP A 41 -23.67 14.62 0.84
N MET A 42 -22.45 14.64 1.38
CA MET A 42 -21.34 13.82 0.88
C MET A 42 -21.62 12.33 1.06
N LEU A 43 -22.14 11.90 2.22
CA LEU A 43 -22.47 10.50 2.48
C LEU A 43 -23.53 9.99 1.49
N ASP A 44 -24.60 10.75 1.27
CA ASP A 44 -25.67 10.38 0.34
C ASP A 44 -25.17 10.35 -1.11
N GLY A 45 -24.33 11.33 -1.50
CA GLY A 45 -23.66 11.31 -2.80
C GLY A 45 -22.78 10.07 -2.99
N LEU A 46 -22.01 9.67 -1.97
CA LEU A 46 -21.19 8.47 -2.02
C LEU A 46 -22.03 7.20 -2.09
N LYS A 47 -23.17 7.11 -1.39
CA LYS A 47 -24.08 5.95 -1.46
C LYS A 47 -24.68 5.78 -2.86
N ILE A 48 -24.97 6.88 -3.54
CA ILE A 48 -25.49 6.86 -4.92
C ILE A 48 -24.41 6.40 -5.91
N ILE A 49 -23.19 6.94 -5.79
CA ILE A 49 -22.12 6.69 -6.79
C ILE A 49 -21.39 5.37 -6.52
N TYR A 50 -21.19 5.01 -5.25
CA TYR A 50 -20.41 3.86 -4.79
C TYR A 50 -21.20 3.02 -3.76
N PRO A 51 -22.32 2.39 -4.15
CA PRO A 51 -23.18 1.65 -3.21
C PRO A 51 -22.48 0.42 -2.61
N ARG A 52 -21.65 -0.27 -3.39
CA ARG A 52 -21.00 -1.54 -3.00
C ARG A 52 -20.20 -1.46 -1.70
N PRO A 53 -19.35 -0.44 -1.48
CA PRO A 53 -18.69 -0.22 -0.20
C PRO A 53 -19.63 -0.25 1.00
N PHE A 54 -20.82 0.35 0.90
CA PHE A 54 -21.80 0.39 1.99
C PHE A 54 -22.50 -0.96 2.20
N ASP A 55 -22.74 -1.71 1.12
CA ASP A 55 -23.43 -3.01 1.19
C ASP A 55 -22.52 -4.14 1.67
N HIS A 56 -21.21 -4.05 1.41
CA HIS A 56 -20.30 -5.21 1.51
C HIS A 56 -19.13 -5.04 2.48
N PHE A 57 -18.92 -3.87 3.10
CA PHE A 57 -17.80 -3.67 4.04
C PHE A 57 -17.81 -4.58 5.27
N SER A 58 -18.95 -5.19 5.61
CA SER A 58 -19.08 -6.10 6.75
C SER A 58 -19.00 -7.58 6.38
N SER A 59 -19.20 -7.93 5.10
CA SER A 59 -19.30 -9.31 4.62
C SER A 59 -18.20 -9.72 3.64
N GLN A 60 -17.50 -8.77 3.04
CA GLN A 60 -16.45 -9.01 2.06
C GLN A 60 -15.12 -8.41 2.50
N LEU A 61 -14.02 -9.13 2.26
CA LEU A 61 -12.68 -8.65 2.51
C LEU A 61 -12.26 -7.62 1.45
N PRO A 62 -11.58 -6.52 1.82
CA PRO A 62 -11.00 -5.60 0.86
C PRO A 62 -9.81 -6.26 0.15
N LYS A 63 -9.63 -5.95 -1.13
CA LYS A 63 -8.52 -6.51 -1.93
C LYS A 63 -7.17 -5.84 -1.62
N ARG A 64 -7.20 -4.58 -1.19
CA ARG A 64 -6.03 -3.72 -1.00
C ARG A 64 -6.26 -2.78 0.17
N SER A 65 -5.19 -2.23 0.72
CA SER A 65 -5.29 -1.15 1.69
C SER A 65 -5.68 0.18 1.03
N PRO A 66 -6.32 1.12 1.77
CA PRO A 66 -6.79 2.36 1.17
C PRO A 66 -5.65 3.15 0.52
N PHE A 67 -4.49 3.20 1.19
CA PHE A 67 -3.32 3.92 0.67
C PHE A 67 -2.67 3.24 -0.54
N SER A 68 -2.82 1.91 -0.69
CA SER A 68 -2.37 1.21 -1.90
C SER A 68 -3.22 1.60 -3.11
N CYS A 69 -4.54 1.72 -2.94
CA CYS A 69 -5.42 2.17 -4.01
C CYS A 69 -5.16 3.65 -4.38
N VAL A 70 -4.87 4.50 -3.39
CA VAL A 70 -4.44 5.89 -3.65
C VAL A 70 -3.13 5.93 -4.44
N LEU A 71 -2.15 5.07 -4.12
CA LEU A 71 -0.91 4.96 -4.91
C LEU A 71 -1.22 4.53 -6.34
N ASP A 72 -2.00 3.47 -6.52
CA ASP A 72 -2.37 2.96 -7.85
C ASP A 72 -3.08 4.06 -8.67
N MET A 73 -3.89 4.91 -8.03
CA MET A 73 -4.52 6.08 -8.67
C MET A 73 -3.51 7.17 -9.04
N ILE A 74 -2.54 7.47 -8.17
CA ILE A 74 -1.47 8.44 -8.49
C ILE A 74 -0.65 7.95 -9.67
N VAL A 75 -0.28 6.67 -9.70
CA VAL A 75 0.47 6.05 -10.81
C VAL A 75 -0.36 6.14 -12.09
N LEU A 76 -1.64 5.76 -12.05
CA LEU A 76 -2.55 5.82 -13.21
C LEU A 76 -2.66 7.24 -13.79
N LEU A 77 -2.77 8.26 -12.94
CA LEU A 77 -2.93 9.65 -13.38
C LEU A 77 -1.61 10.34 -13.76
N THR A 78 -0.46 9.78 -13.35
CA THR A 78 0.85 10.40 -13.56
C THR A 78 1.66 9.70 -14.63
N GLY A 79 1.40 8.42 -14.92
CA GLY A 79 2.24 7.56 -15.74
C GLY A 79 3.37 6.93 -14.92
N GLU A 80 3.54 5.61 -15.02
CA GLU A 80 4.53 4.84 -14.24
C GLU A 80 5.99 5.22 -14.52
N GLU A 81 6.26 5.89 -15.63
CA GLU A 81 7.58 6.38 -15.97
C GLU A 81 8.02 7.59 -15.12
N ASN A 82 7.07 8.31 -14.53
CA ASN A 82 7.29 9.60 -13.85
C ASN A 82 7.55 9.43 -12.35
N GLU A 83 8.56 8.62 -12.00
CA GLU A 83 8.88 8.20 -10.63
C GLU A 83 8.97 9.36 -9.61
N GLU A 84 9.67 10.44 -9.94
CA GLU A 84 9.86 11.57 -9.03
C GLU A 84 8.56 12.36 -8.79
N GLU A 85 7.70 12.48 -9.80
CA GLU A 85 6.39 13.13 -9.66
C GLU A 85 5.44 12.25 -8.84
N ILE A 86 5.49 10.92 -9.02
CA ILE A 86 4.73 9.97 -8.18
C ILE A 86 5.16 10.10 -6.72
N LYS A 87 6.47 10.04 -6.43
CA LYS A 87 7.01 10.21 -5.07
C LYS A 87 6.56 11.53 -4.45
N LYS A 88 6.60 12.62 -5.22
CA LYS A 88 6.17 13.96 -4.79
C LYS A 88 4.67 14.00 -4.46
N LYS A 89 3.79 13.49 -5.33
CA LYS A 89 2.34 13.44 -5.09
C LYS A 89 1.99 12.57 -3.88
N VAL A 90 2.62 11.39 -3.74
CA VAL A 90 2.46 10.53 -2.57
C VAL A 90 2.88 11.26 -1.30
N ARG A 91 4.01 11.98 -1.32
CA ARG A 91 4.47 12.80 -0.18
C ARG A 91 3.49 13.92 0.15
N GLU A 92 2.95 14.60 -0.85
CA GLU A 92 1.98 15.69 -0.64
C GLU A 92 0.70 15.18 0.03
N ILE A 93 0.09 14.12 -0.51
CA ILE A 93 -1.10 13.49 0.08
C ILE A 93 -0.80 13.02 1.51
N THR A 94 0.37 12.40 1.72
CA THR A 94 0.81 11.97 3.05
C THR A 94 0.90 13.14 4.04
N LYS A 95 1.46 14.28 3.62
CA LYS A 95 1.55 15.50 4.43
C LYS A 95 0.16 16.07 4.75
N GLN A 96 -0.78 16.02 3.81
CA GLN A 96 -2.17 16.48 4.03
C GLN A 96 -2.90 15.58 5.05
N LEU A 97 -2.79 14.26 4.90
CA LEU A 97 -3.42 13.28 5.79
C LEU A 97 -2.83 13.30 7.21
N ARG A 98 -1.55 13.66 7.38
CA ARG A 98 -0.89 13.75 8.70
C ARG A 98 -1.40 14.87 9.60
N ARG A 99 -2.26 15.78 9.12
CA ARG A 99 -2.77 16.90 9.91
C ARG A 99 -3.75 16.48 11.02
N GLY A 100 -4.14 15.19 11.11
CA GLY A 100 -4.98 14.63 12.17
C GLY A 100 -4.22 14.17 13.44
N ARG A 101 -4.96 13.97 14.55
CA ARG A 101 -4.41 13.52 15.86
C ARG A 101 -3.99 12.05 15.87
N THR A 102 -4.56 11.23 15.00
CA THR A 102 -4.25 9.80 14.86
C THR A 102 -3.63 9.57 13.48
N ARG A 103 -2.71 8.59 13.37
CA ARG A 103 -2.00 8.26 12.12
C ARG A 103 -2.42 6.93 11.47
N PRO A 104 -3.67 6.45 11.60
CA PRO A 104 -4.03 5.17 11.00
C PRO A 104 -3.96 5.32 9.46
N LEU A 105 -3.51 4.28 8.77
CA LEU A 105 -3.61 4.15 7.30
C LEU A 105 -2.63 5.00 6.47
N ILE A 106 -1.67 5.70 7.09
CA ILE A 106 -0.64 6.45 6.38
C ILE A 106 0.63 5.62 6.22
N SER A 107 1.08 5.42 4.98
CA SER A 107 2.35 4.77 4.68
C SER A 107 3.55 5.67 5.01
N SER A 108 4.63 5.09 5.53
CA SER A 108 5.92 5.78 5.71
C SER A 108 6.89 5.55 4.56
N THR A 109 6.65 4.52 3.75
CA THR A 109 7.61 4.03 2.76
C THR A 109 6.92 3.76 1.43
N ILE A 110 7.55 4.16 0.34
CA ILE A 110 7.20 3.79 -1.04
C ILE A 110 8.31 2.92 -1.60
N CYS A 111 7.98 1.85 -2.30
CA CYS A 111 8.94 1.03 -3.04
C CYS A 111 8.69 1.12 -4.54
N VAL A 112 9.77 0.94 -5.30
CA VAL A 112 9.78 0.87 -6.75
C VAL A 112 10.53 -0.38 -7.16
N SER A 113 9.92 -1.22 -7.98
CA SER A 113 10.59 -2.37 -8.61
C SER A 113 10.48 -2.31 -10.13
N GLN A 114 11.53 -2.77 -10.81
CA GLN A 114 11.61 -2.74 -12.27
C GLN A 114 12.61 -3.79 -12.78
N ILE A 115 12.23 -4.54 -13.82
CA ILE A 115 13.16 -5.31 -14.64
C ILE A 115 13.65 -4.40 -15.78
N PRO A 116 14.89 -4.55 -16.28
CA PRO A 116 15.38 -3.67 -17.34
C PRO A 116 14.45 -3.74 -18.56
N ASN A 117 14.10 -2.58 -19.09
CA ASN A 117 13.15 -2.41 -20.19
C ASN A 117 11.70 -2.86 -19.89
N SER A 118 11.32 -3.04 -18.61
CA SER A 118 9.92 -3.26 -18.20
C SER A 118 9.29 -2.00 -17.64
N VAL A 119 7.97 -2.06 -17.44
CA VAL A 119 7.22 -1.08 -16.64
C VAL A 119 7.73 -1.05 -15.18
N ARG A 120 7.48 0.08 -14.51
CA ARG A 120 7.78 0.25 -13.08
C ARG A 120 6.57 -0.14 -12.25
N TYR A 121 6.84 -0.86 -11.17
CA TYR A 121 5.85 -1.23 -10.21
C TYR A 121 6.06 -0.47 -8.91
N TYR A 122 4.97 0.04 -8.37
CA TYR A 122 4.99 0.82 -7.14
C TYR A 122 4.28 0.06 -6.03
N GLY A 123 4.84 0.14 -4.83
CA GLY A 123 4.23 -0.36 -3.61
C GLY A 123 4.40 0.63 -2.48
N VAL A 124 3.58 0.47 -1.43
CA VAL A 124 3.63 1.30 -0.23
C VAL A 124 3.56 0.41 1.00
N SER A 125 4.22 0.83 2.07
CA SER A 125 4.11 0.15 3.35
C SER A 125 2.68 0.16 3.87
N MET A 126 2.23 -0.99 4.37
CA MET A 126 0.91 -1.10 4.99
C MET A 126 0.93 -0.55 6.42
N SER A 127 0.06 0.44 6.68
CA SER A 127 -0.15 1.02 8.01
C SER A 127 -1.61 0.83 8.41
N THR A 128 -1.86 0.42 9.66
CA THR A 128 -3.20 0.25 10.23
C THR A 128 -3.23 0.69 11.69
N ALA A 129 -4.41 1.05 12.18
CA ALA A 129 -4.63 1.31 13.60
C ALA A 129 -4.63 -0.02 14.37
N GLY A 130 -3.44 -0.51 14.72
CA GLY A 130 -3.28 -1.68 15.58
C GLY A 130 -2.91 -2.97 14.84
N ARG A 131 -2.48 -3.95 15.65
CA ARG A 131 -1.90 -5.22 15.17
C ARG A 131 -2.94 -6.06 14.45
N ILE A 132 -4.13 -6.28 15.02
CA ILE A 132 -5.16 -7.17 14.47
C ILE A 132 -5.69 -6.67 13.12
N PRO A 133 -6.08 -5.39 12.95
CA PRO A 133 -6.52 -4.90 11.64
C PRO A 133 -5.43 -5.00 10.57
N GLY A 134 -4.17 -4.67 10.90
CA GLY A 134 -3.05 -4.82 9.96
C GLY A 134 -2.82 -6.26 9.57
N ARG A 135 -2.94 -7.14 10.55
CA ARG A 135 -2.86 -8.58 10.38
C ARG A 135 -3.89 -9.11 9.39
N ILE A 136 -5.15 -8.68 9.51
CA ILE A 136 -6.24 -9.03 8.60
C ILE A 136 -6.01 -8.45 7.21
N MET A 137 -5.59 -7.18 7.10
CA MET A 137 -5.33 -6.53 5.82
C MET A 137 -4.19 -7.20 5.02
N VAL A 138 -3.13 -7.64 5.70
CA VAL A 138 -2.05 -8.40 5.07
C VAL A 138 -2.58 -9.72 4.51
N ALA A 139 -3.33 -10.49 5.30
CA ALA A 139 -3.92 -11.75 4.86
C ALA A 139 -4.88 -11.57 3.69
N ALA A 140 -5.76 -10.55 3.75
CA ALA A 140 -6.68 -10.21 2.67
C ALA A 140 -5.95 -9.82 1.37
N SER A 141 -4.84 -9.06 1.49
CA SER A 141 -4.01 -8.69 0.34
C SER A 141 -3.30 -9.90 -0.28
N CYS A 142 -2.79 -10.81 0.56
CA CYS A 142 -2.17 -12.08 0.13
C CYS A 142 -3.15 -12.97 -0.65
N LEU A 143 -4.44 -12.97 -0.29
CA LEU A 143 -5.46 -13.76 -0.97
C LEU A 143 -5.97 -13.16 -2.29
N SER A 144 -5.66 -11.88 -2.57
CA SER A 144 -6.34 -11.15 -3.64
C SER A 144 -5.41 -10.44 -4.61
N SER A 145 -4.51 -9.58 -4.11
CA SER A 145 -3.79 -8.60 -4.93
C SER A 145 -2.30 -8.82 -5.01
N TRP A 146 -1.73 -9.67 -4.16
CA TRP A 146 -0.31 -9.99 -4.17
C TRP A 146 -0.04 -11.21 -5.04
N ASP A 147 1.14 -11.24 -5.65
CA ASP A 147 1.61 -12.43 -6.36
C ASP A 147 1.65 -13.64 -5.41
N ARG A 148 1.36 -14.84 -5.93
CA ARG A 148 1.23 -16.07 -5.14
C ARG A 148 2.49 -16.40 -4.33
N TYR A 149 3.68 -16.11 -4.88
CA TYR A 149 4.94 -16.43 -4.23
C TYR A 149 5.28 -15.39 -3.16
N VAL A 150 4.98 -14.13 -3.42
CA VAL A 150 5.08 -13.04 -2.43
C VAL A 150 4.11 -13.29 -1.28
N ALA A 151 2.85 -13.63 -1.59
CA ALA A 151 1.83 -14.01 -0.63
C ALA A 151 2.26 -15.25 0.19
N GLY A 152 2.79 -16.29 -0.48
CA GLY A 152 3.33 -17.47 0.16
C GLY A 152 4.44 -17.13 1.16
N ALA A 153 5.46 -16.39 0.73
CA ALA A 153 6.58 -15.98 1.59
C ALA A 153 6.11 -15.17 2.80
N VAL A 154 5.18 -14.24 2.61
CA VAL A 154 4.66 -13.40 3.70
C VAL A 154 3.81 -14.22 4.66
N MET A 155 2.95 -15.11 4.16
CA MET A 155 2.15 -15.99 5.00
C MET A 155 3.01 -17.01 5.77
N THR A 156 4.09 -17.53 5.17
CA THR A 156 5.05 -18.42 5.86
C THR A 156 5.73 -17.70 7.02
N TYR A 157 6.24 -16.48 6.80
CA TYR A 157 6.85 -15.68 7.86
C TYR A 157 5.84 -15.36 8.99
N TYR A 158 4.62 -15.05 8.60
CA TYR A 158 3.62 -14.51 9.51
C TYR A 158 2.93 -15.58 10.37
N LEU A 159 2.59 -16.73 9.77
CA LEU A 159 1.95 -17.85 10.47
C LEU A 159 2.93 -18.52 11.43
N ASN A 160 4.21 -18.60 11.04
CA ASN A 160 5.25 -19.24 11.82
C ASN A 160 6.08 -18.19 12.57
N ASN A 161 5.53 -17.46 13.55
CA ASN A 161 6.37 -16.69 14.51
C ASN A 161 7.40 -17.58 15.26
N ALA A 162 7.46 -18.87 14.96
CA ALA A 162 8.53 -19.79 15.29
C ALA A 162 9.73 -19.53 14.37
N ASN A 163 10.91 -19.36 14.97
CA ASN A 163 12.20 -19.49 14.28
C ASN A 163 12.17 -20.74 13.40
N ILE A 164 11.85 -20.61 12.12
CA ILE A 164 12.10 -21.65 11.14
C ILE A 164 13.61 -21.66 11.02
N PRO A 165 14.30 -22.70 11.51
CA PRO A 165 15.73 -22.83 11.27
C PRO A 165 15.89 -22.80 9.75
N ASP A 166 16.70 -21.88 9.23
CA ASP A 166 17.01 -21.72 7.81
C ASP A 166 16.08 -20.84 6.96
N PHE A 167 15.05 -20.19 7.52
CA PHE A 167 14.33 -19.12 6.83
C PHE A 167 14.70 -17.75 7.41
N ASP A 168 15.63 -17.05 6.76
CA ASP A 168 16.06 -15.70 7.14
C ASP A 168 15.10 -14.60 6.65
N GLY A 169 14.07 -14.98 5.88
CA GLY A 169 13.09 -14.06 5.31
C GLY A 169 13.64 -13.15 4.22
N ILE A 170 14.82 -13.45 3.67
CA ILE A 170 15.48 -12.66 2.63
C ILE A 170 15.14 -13.23 1.26
N ILE A 171 14.36 -12.47 0.48
CA ILE A 171 14.16 -12.76 -0.95
C ILE A 171 15.31 -12.12 -1.71
N ARG A 172 16.16 -12.94 -2.34
CA ARG A 172 17.24 -12.48 -3.23
C ARG A 172 16.69 -12.26 -4.64
N LEU A 173 16.75 -11.03 -5.10
CA LEU A 173 16.37 -10.69 -6.47
C LEU A 173 17.56 -10.90 -7.42
N PRO A 174 17.31 -11.25 -8.70
CA PRO A 174 18.35 -11.26 -9.72
C PRO A 174 19.04 -9.89 -9.84
N GLU A 175 20.33 -9.87 -10.19
CA GLU A 175 21.15 -8.65 -10.23
C GLU A 175 20.60 -7.58 -11.19
N ASN A 176 19.87 -8.00 -12.21
CA ASN A 176 19.26 -7.10 -13.18
C ASN A 176 17.95 -6.47 -12.67
N VAL A 177 17.36 -6.94 -11.57
CA VAL A 177 16.12 -6.40 -11.02
C VAL A 177 16.41 -5.24 -10.08
N ARG A 178 15.88 -4.07 -10.41
CA ARG A 178 15.86 -2.92 -9.51
C ARG A 178 14.73 -3.11 -8.50
N CYS A 179 15.04 -2.96 -7.21
CA CYS A 179 14.05 -2.90 -6.14
C CYS A 179 14.55 -1.95 -5.06
N GLU A 180 13.92 -0.78 -4.93
CA GLU A 180 14.35 0.28 -4.02
C GLU A 180 13.19 0.73 -3.14
N ALA A 181 13.49 1.09 -1.89
CA ALA A 181 12.52 1.62 -0.94
C ALA A 181 12.95 3.01 -0.47
N PHE A 182 11.99 3.93 -0.45
CA PHE A 182 12.19 5.32 -0.10
C PHE A 182 11.27 5.71 1.05
N ASN A 183 11.81 6.47 1.99
CA ASN A 183 11.01 7.05 3.05
C ASN A 183 10.22 8.24 2.47
N ILE A 184 8.89 8.18 2.55
CA ILE A 184 7.98 9.21 2.03
C ILE A 184 8.18 10.55 2.78
N LEU A 185 8.61 10.47 4.04
CA LEU A 185 8.69 11.59 4.98
C LEU A 185 10.07 12.24 5.08
N GLN A 186 11.13 11.61 4.57
CA GLN A 186 12.44 12.26 4.49
C GLN A 186 12.52 13.09 3.21
N ASP A 187 12.93 14.35 3.34
CA ASP A 187 13.32 15.15 2.19
C ASP A 187 14.66 14.64 1.66
N SER A 188 14.71 14.42 0.35
CA SER A 188 15.93 14.21 -0.41
C SER A 188 16.67 15.54 -0.53
N SER A 189 17.26 16.02 0.57
CA SER A 189 18.43 16.87 0.45
C SER A 189 19.63 15.96 0.11
N PRO A 190 20.47 16.32 -0.87
CA PRO A 190 21.67 15.54 -1.15
C PRO A 190 22.60 15.66 0.07
N ARG A 191 22.70 14.61 0.87
CA ARG A 191 23.74 14.53 1.89
C ARG A 191 25.05 14.20 1.20
N ASN A 192 25.80 15.24 0.87
CA ASN A 192 27.25 15.13 0.74
C ASN A 192 27.84 14.88 2.13
N SER A 193 28.00 13.61 2.50
CA SER A 193 28.97 13.21 3.52
C SER A 193 29.35 11.74 3.29
N PRO A 194 30.64 11.42 3.19
CA PRO A 194 31.11 10.07 2.88
C PRO A 194 31.01 9.15 4.10
N THR A 195 30.92 7.86 3.80
CA THR A 195 31.08 6.69 4.70
C THR A 195 29.96 6.38 5.69
N ASP A 196 28.99 5.57 5.24
CA ASP A 196 28.44 4.46 6.04
C ASP A 196 28.05 3.31 5.08
N PRO A 197 28.72 2.13 5.11
CA PRO A 197 28.42 1.01 4.22
C PRO A 197 27.02 0.37 4.42
N ALA A 198 26.19 0.91 5.32
CA ALA A 198 24.79 0.53 5.48
C ALA A 198 23.82 1.14 4.44
N GLN A 199 24.31 1.94 3.47
CA GLN A 199 23.52 2.58 2.41
C GLN A 199 23.60 1.87 1.05
N ASN A 200 23.70 0.53 1.05
CA ASN A 200 23.44 -0.22 -0.18
C ASN A 200 21.92 -0.28 -0.43
N PRO A 201 21.44 -0.02 -1.67
CA PRO A 201 20.05 -0.26 -2.02
C PRO A 201 19.78 -1.74 -1.76
N ILE A 202 18.94 -2.02 -0.76
CA ILE A 202 18.67 -3.37 -0.36
C ILE A 202 17.88 -4.02 -1.49
N SER A 203 18.54 -4.86 -2.30
CA SER A 203 17.93 -5.75 -3.31
C SER A 203 17.08 -6.88 -2.67
N ALA A 204 16.57 -6.64 -1.47
CA ALA A 204 15.85 -7.60 -0.64
C ALA A 204 14.60 -6.97 -0.02
N ILE A 205 13.51 -7.72 -0.10
CA ILE A 205 12.23 -7.37 0.50
C ILE A 205 12.35 -7.71 1.99
N ILE A 206 12.60 -6.72 2.84
CA ILE A 206 12.62 -6.94 4.29
C ILE A 206 11.17 -7.00 4.80
N ILE A 207 10.66 -8.22 4.94
CA ILE A 207 9.35 -8.53 5.54
C ILE A 207 9.27 -8.07 7.02
N ASN A 208 10.42 -7.77 7.64
CA ASN A 208 10.56 -7.61 9.08
C ASN A 208 10.25 -6.19 9.63
N LYS A 209 10.14 -5.13 8.81
CA LYS A 209 9.92 -3.74 9.33
C LYS A 209 8.94 -2.84 8.57
N GLY A 210 8.20 -3.39 7.62
CA GLY A 210 7.20 -2.65 6.85
C GLY A 210 6.82 -3.49 5.64
N TRP A 211 5.54 -3.83 5.52
CA TRP A 211 5.09 -4.80 4.53
C TRP A 211 5.05 -4.15 3.15
N PHE A 212 5.82 -4.68 2.20
CA PHE A 212 5.89 -4.17 0.82
C PHE A 212 5.02 -5.01 -0.10
N LYS A 213 4.25 -4.34 -0.96
CA LYS A 213 3.72 -4.95 -2.19
C LYS A 213 4.90 -5.05 -3.15
N VAL A 214 5.26 -6.26 -3.54
CA VAL A 214 6.35 -6.53 -4.49
C VAL A 214 5.72 -7.19 -5.68
N PHE A 215 5.97 -6.63 -6.86
CA PHE A 215 5.60 -7.25 -8.11
C PHE A 215 6.81 -8.02 -8.63
N LEU A 216 6.65 -9.34 -8.73
CA LEU A 216 7.50 -10.19 -9.55
C LEU A 216 6.78 -10.36 -10.90
N PRO A 217 7.41 -10.07 -12.04
CA PRO A 217 6.79 -10.31 -13.34
C PRO A 217 6.58 -11.80 -13.60
N ASP A 218 5.46 -12.15 -14.24
CA ASP A 218 5.13 -13.52 -14.65
C ASP A 218 6.19 -14.15 -15.58
N SER A 219 7.09 -13.35 -16.17
CA SER A 219 8.15 -13.79 -17.07
C SER A 219 9.45 -14.22 -16.36
N MET A 220 9.42 -14.42 -15.03
CA MET A 220 10.53 -15.00 -14.27
C MET A 220 10.33 -16.52 -14.06
N TYR A 221 9.69 -17.18 -15.04
CA TYR A 221 9.51 -18.63 -15.15
C TYR A 221 9.85 -19.11 -16.56
#